data_AF-A0A7C3BW31-F1
#
_entry.id   AF-A0A7C3BW31-F1
#
_cell.length_a   1.000
_cell.length_b   1.000
_cell.length_c   1.000
_cell.angle_alpha   90.00
_cell.angle_beta   90.00
_cell.angle_gamma   90.00
#
_symmetry.space_group_name_H-M   'P 1'
#
loop_
_entity.id
_entity.type
_entity.pdbx_description
1 polymer ?
#
loop_
_entity_poly.entity_id
_entity_poly.type
_entity_poly.pdbx_seq_one_letter_code
_entity_poly.pdbx_strand_id
1 'polypeptide(L)'
;MLIKNWAFCDGHHHQDGIPQIVVPDDWYAEWLDGVPVEGGDKPACRPEIVTVDLYSVSPGDQQEFFQVAGEQHRYTVKLFKGMAPLQASLKQDGVPVVAGRYLLRVWVYPDVVAGYDSGGKVWGGPWAGEIRLHAGEHTGDWHAPGHGTLTFGEYNIVELEVEFEEAGEITVEIEVKNKWGLSNNGWWFWGVRLEPLDAPPVEPEPEPEPEPEPEPPARNYQCVIHVVSQGATLEQAKEILGATYAQRRSILFSHDDAARIADQSGDEVHLWGIPAAEQAEYRAWYQERTPAQLIFEG
;
A
#
# COMPACT_ATOMS: atom_id res chain seq x y z
N MET A 1 14.26 4.68 4.40
CA MET A 1 13.71 5.89 3.76
C MET A 1 13.25 6.84 4.85
N LEU A 2 13.68 8.12 4.83
CA LEU A 2 13.47 9.04 5.97
C LEU A 2 12.05 9.63 6.03
N ILE A 3 11.48 9.94 4.86
CA ILE A 3 10.11 10.45 4.73
C ILE A 3 9.12 9.28 4.82
N LYS A 4 8.12 9.41 5.69
CA LYS A 4 7.00 8.46 5.83
C LYS A 4 5.97 8.69 4.74
N ASN A 5 5.29 7.63 4.31
CA ASN A 5 4.27 7.67 3.27
C ASN A 5 4.70 8.50 2.04
N TRP A 6 5.97 8.37 1.64
CA TRP A 6 6.62 9.21 0.63
C TRP A 6 5.99 9.10 -0.77
N ALA A 7 5.34 7.96 -1.03
CA ALA A 7 4.63 7.65 -2.26
C ALA A 7 3.11 7.85 -2.14
N PHE A 8 2.62 8.29 -0.99
CA PHE A 8 1.19 8.53 -0.70
C PHE A 8 0.30 7.27 -0.78
N CYS A 9 0.89 6.10 -0.56
CA CYS A 9 0.22 4.80 -0.66
C CYS A 9 -0.33 4.27 0.67
N ASP A 10 0.07 4.84 1.81
CA ASP A 10 -0.18 4.28 3.15
C ASP A 10 -1.45 4.84 3.81
N GLY A 11 -2.43 5.29 3.02
CA GLY A 11 -3.70 5.86 3.49
C GLY A 11 -3.79 7.38 3.36
N HIS A 12 -4.97 7.91 3.69
CA HIS A 12 -5.29 9.34 3.67
C HIS A 12 -6.47 9.64 4.61
N HIS A 13 -6.58 10.90 5.04
CA HIS A 13 -7.64 11.36 5.93
C HIS A 13 -8.12 12.78 5.59
N HIS A 14 -9.30 13.13 6.11
CA HIS A 14 -9.82 14.49 6.06
C HIS A 14 -9.19 15.34 7.17
N GLN A 15 -8.27 16.23 6.82
CA GLN A 15 -7.67 17.13 7.80
C GLN A 15 -8.74 18.07 8.38
N ASP A 16 -8.74 18.23 9.70
CA ASP A 16 -9.68 19.08 10.45
C ASP A 16 -11.18 18.77 10.19
N GLY A 17 -11.47 17.57 9.69
CA GLY A 17 -12.82 17.17 9.30
C GLY A 17 -13.36 17.92 8.06
N ILE A 18 -12.49 18.56 7.26
CA ILE A 18 -12.87 19.30 6.07
C ILE A 18 -12.93 18.32 4.87
N PRO A 19 -14.11 18.11 4.24
CA PRO A 19 -14.26 17.13 3.16
C PRO A 19 -13.35 17.39 1.96
N GLN A 20 -13.00 18.66 1.71
CA GLN A 20 -12.17 19.08 0.59
C GLN A 20 -10.66 19.03 0.87
N ILE A 21 -10.22 18.62 2.06
CA ILE A 21 -8.81 18.56 2.45
C ILE A 21 -8.46 17.11 2.78
N VAL A 22 -8.26 16.29 1.75
CA VAL A 22 -7.89 14.89 1.86
C VAL A 22 -6.39 14.75 1.66
N VAL A 23 -5.65 14.68 2.75
CA VAL A 23 -4.18 14.58 2.77
C VAL A 23 -3.74 13.15 3.04
N PRO A 24 -2.57 12.72 2.53
CA PRO A 24 -2.01 11.42 2.87
C PRO A 24 -1.76 11.30 4.37
N ASP A 25 -1.83 10.08 4.90
CA ASP A 25 -1.46 9.83 6.30
C ASP A 25 0.03 10.17 6.53
N ASP A 26 0.37 10.66 7.73
CA ASP A 26 1.66 11.27 8.08
C ASP A 26 1.98 12.62 7.41
N TRP A 27 1.03 13.19 6.66
CA TRP A 27 1.16 14.53 6.08
C TRP A 27 0.02 15.45 6.56
N TYR A 28 0.29 16.74 6.55
CA TYR A 28 -0.70 17.78 6.77
C TYR A 28 -0.47 18.95 5.81
N ALA A 29 -1.47 19.81 5.66
CA ALA A 29 -1.41 20.98 4.82
C ALA A 29 -1.62 22.27 5.61
N GLU A 30 -0.92 23.31 5.21
CA GLU A 30 -1.14 24.69 5.63
C GLU A 30 -1.47 25.55 4.42
N TRP A 31 -2.21 26.64 4.62
CA TRP A 31 -2.59 27.53 3.52
C TRP A 31 -2.89 28.96 3.98
N LEU A 32 -2.79 29.89 3.02
CA LEU A 32 -3.35 31.22 3.17
C LEU A 32 -4.85 31.21 2.79
N ASP A 33 -5.66 31.93 3.58
CA ASP A 33 -7.08 32.14 3.29
C ASP A 33 -7.48 33.59 3.62
N GLY A 34 -8.03 34.31 2.66
CA GLY A 34 -8.44 35.70 2.82
C GLY A 34 -7.29 36.72 2.84
N VAL A 35 -6.05 36.30 2.57
CA VAL A 35 -4.85 37.16 2.53
C VAL A 35 -4.27 37.19 1.10
N PRO A 36 -3.86 38.35 0.56
CA PRO A 36 -3.22 38.42 -0.75
C PRO A 36 -1.96 37.56 -0.85
N VAL A 37 -1.85 36.78 -1.93
CA VAL A 37 -0.60 36.09 -2.30
C VAL A 37 0.43 37.15 -2.71
N GLU A 38 1.68 36.96 -2.33
CA GLU A 38 2.78 37.82 -2.77
C GLU A 38 2.84 37.91 -4.31
N GLY A 39 2.81 39.14 -4.85
CA GLY A 39 2.79 39.38 -6.29
C GLY A 39 1.45 39.11 -6.98
N GLY A 40 0.41 38.71 -6.23
CA GLY A 40 -0.96 38.55 -6.70
C GLY A 40 -1.81 39.82 -6.57
N ASP A 41 -2.98 39.81 -7.21
CA ASP A 41 -3.94 40.93 -7.22
C ASP A 41 -5.17 40.70 -6.33
N LYS A 42 -5.33 39.48 -5.80
CA LYS A 42 -6.51 39.06 -5.02
C LYS A 42 -6.08 38.22 -3.80
N PRO A 43 -6.94 38.15 -2.77
CA PRO A 43 -6.76 37.21 -1.66
C PRO A 43 -6.68 35.75 -2.14
N ALA A 44 -5.79 34.97 -1.52
CA ALA A 44 -5.81 33.52 -1.61
C ALA A 44 -7.11 32.95 -1.04
N CYS A 45 -7.53 31.82 -1.58
CA CYS A 45 -8.58 31.00 -0.99
C CYS A 45 -8.00 29.67 -0.50
N ARG A 46 -8.64 29.11 0.53
CA ARG A 46 -8.39 27.73 0.95
C ARG A 46 -8.36 26.76 -0.25
N PRO A 47 -7.33 25.90 -0.36
CA PRO A 47 -7.22 24.91 -1.42
C PRO A 47 -8.30 23.85 -1.35
N GLU A 48 -8.34 23.04 -2.39
CA GLU A 48 -8.86 21.68 -2.38
C GLU A 48 -7.66 20.74 -2.48
N ILE A 49 -7.62 19.69 -1.66
CA ILE A 49 -6.55 18.70 -1.64
C ILE A 49 -7.19 17.32 -1.74
N VAL A 50 -6.71 16.53 -2.69
CA VAL A 50 -7.18 15.15 -2.90
C VAL A 50 -6.00 14.21 -3.07
N THR A 51 -6.07 13.07 -2.38
CA THR A 51 -5.20 11.91 -2.65
C THR A 51 -5.94 11.00 -3.61
N VAL A 52 -5.44 10.88 -4.84
CA VAL A 52 -6.13 10.22 -5.96
C VAL A 52 -5.57 8.82 -6.17
N ASP A 53 -6.43 7.80 -6.16
CA ASP A 53 -6.08 6.43 -6.55
C ASP A 53 -6.20 6.31 -8.08
N LEU A 54 -5.19 5.76 -8.75
CA LEU A 54 -5.20 5.43 -10.17
C LEU A 54 -6.48 4.69 -10.58
N TYR A 55 -6.95 3.77 -9.74
CA TYR A 55 -8.15 2.98 -10.03
C TYR A 55 -9.47 3.74 -9.86
N SER A 56 -9.43 4.93 -9.25
CA SER A 56 -10.59 5.83 -9.18
C SER A 56 -10.76 6.70 -10.43
N VAL A 57 -9.77 6.68 -11.32
CA VAL A 57 -9.76 7.49 -12.53
C VAL A 57 -10.13 6.65 -13.75
N SER A 58 -11.05 7.16 -14.58
CA SER A 58 -11.47 6.48 -15.81
C SER A 58 -10.30 6.26 -16.77
N PRO A 59 -10.23 5.12 -17.49
CA PRO A 59 -9.25 4.91 -18.53
C PRO A 59 -9.23 6.04 -19.56
N GLY A 60 -8.05 6.63 -19.79
CA GLY A 60 -7.86 7.76 -20.70
C GLY A 60 -8.07 9.15 -20.10
N ASP A 61 -8.60 9.26 -18.88
CA ASP A 61 -8.66 10.51 -18.13
C ASP A 61 -7.50 10.53 -17.13
N GLN A 62 -6.63 11.54 -17.14
CA GLN A 62 -5.64 11.82 -16.07
C GLN A 62 -4.68 10.67 -15.68
N GLN A 63 -4.72 9.53 -16.36
CA GLN A 63 -3.86 8.37 -16.10
C GLN A 63 -2.38 8.68 -16.38
N GLU A 64 -2.12 9.70 -17.21
CA GLU A 64 -0.79 10.24 -17.46
C GLU A 64 -0.13 10.76 -16.18
N PHE A 65 -0.89 11.20 -15.17
CA PHE A 65 -0.33 11.66 -13.90
C PHE A 65 0.16 10.53 -13.00
N PHE A 66 -0.14 9.29 -13.33
CA PHE A 66 0.34 8.14 -12.60
C PHE A 66 1.58 7.53 -13.25
N GLN A 67 2.02 8.06 -14.40
CA GLN A 67 3.23 7.62 -15.11
C GLN A 67 4.34 8.64 -14.86
N VAL A 68 5.14 8.40 -13.82
CA VAL A 68 6.23 9.29 -13.42
C VAL A 68 7.56 8.56 -13.61
N ALA A 69 8.47 9.17 -14.38
CA ALA A 69 9.79 8.61 -14.71
C ALA A 69 9.74 7.21 -15.36
N GLY A 70 8.67 6.91 -16.10
CA GLY A 70 8.48 5.59 -16.74
C GLY A 70 7.94 4.51 -15.81
N GLU A 71 7.65 4.84 -14.56
CA GLU A 71 7.01 3.95 -13.59
C GLU A 71 5.55 4.33 -13.38
N GLN A 72 4.70 3.31 -13.18
CA GLN A 72 3.29 3.51 -12.84
C GLN A 72 3.12 3.49 -11.32
N HIS A 73 2.49 4.53 -10.79
CA HIS A 73 2.22 4.68 -9.36
C HIS A 73 0.73 4.54 -9.08
N ARG A 74 0.38 4.08 -7.88
CA ARG A 74 -1.02 3.90 -7.50
C ARG A 74 -1.65 5.20 -7.02
N TYR A 75 -0.93 6.02 -6.28
CA TYR A 75 -1.46 7.24 -5.68
C TYR A 75 -0.66 8.47 -6.09
N THR A 76 -1.37 9.59 -6.21
CA THR A 76 -0.80 10.94 -6.35
C THR A 76 -1.59 11.92 -5.49
N VAL A 77 -0.99 13.04 -5.14
CA VAL A 77 -1.69 14.12 -4.42
C VAL A 77 -1.91 15.28 -5.37
N LYS A 78 -3.13 15.81 -5.43
CA LYS A 78 -3.45 17.07 -6.10
C LYS A 78 -3.79 18.13 -5.07
N LEU A 79 -3.10 19.26 -5.11
CA LEU A 79 -3.43 20.47 -4.40
C LEU A 79 -3.86 21.51 -5.42
N PHE A 80 -5.08 22.05 -5.31
CA PHE A 80 -5.58 22.96 -6.34
C PHE A 80 -6.59 23.98 -5.84
N LYS A 81 -6.77 25.06 -6.61
CA LYS A 81 -7.95 25.92 -6.51
C LYS A 81 -8.34 26.49 -7.87
N GLY A 82 -9.59 26.32 -8.28
CA GLY A 82 -10.12 26.96 -9.48
C GLY A 82 -10.50 28.42 -9.21
N MET A 83 -10.24 29.30 -10.18
CA MET A 83 -10.73 30.68 -10.24
C MET A 83 -10.32 31.61 -9.08
N ALA A 84 -9.35 31.22 -8.26
CA ALA A 84 -8.83 32.03 -7.16
C ALA A 84 -7.31 31.85 -6.99
N PRO A 85 -6.57 32.88 -6.55
CA PRO A 85 -5.19 32.71 -6.10
C PRO A 85 -5.08 31.69 -4.98
N LEU A 86 -3.89 31.13 -4.84
CA LEU A 86 -3.62 30.02 -3.94
C LEU A 86 -2.21 30.19 -3.37
N GLN A 87 -2.02 29.95 -2.09
CA GLN A 87 -0.71 29.65 -1.51
C GLN A 87 -0.92 28.65 -0.41
N ALA A 88 -0.27 27.50 -0.53
CA ALA A 88 -0.44 26.39 0.39
C ALA A 88 0.78 25.49 0.37
N SER A 89 0.90 24.66 1.39
CA SER A 89 1.97 23.69 1.49
C SER A 89 1.49 22.33 1.99
N LEU A 90 2.26 21.30 1.64
CA LEU A 90 2.14 19.94 2.15
C LEU A 90 3.39 19.64 3.00
N LYS A 91 3.19 19.21 4.24
CA LYS A 91 4.22 19.13 5.28
C LYS A 91 4.24 17.79 5.98
N GLN A 92 5.43 17.40 6.43
CA GLN A 92 5.64 16.28 7.35
C GLN A 92 6.67 16.69 8.41
N ASP A 93 6.25 16.66 9.68
CA ASP A 93 7.10 16.94 10.84
C ASP A 93 7.81 15.68 11.33
N GLY A 94 8.83 15.86 12.15
CA GLY A 94 9.47 14.73 12.84
C GLY A 94 10.32 13.86 11.92
N VAL A 95 10.78 14.38 10.78
CA VAL A 95 11.67 13.64 9.86
C VAL A 95 13.06 13.58 10.49
N PRO A 96 13.57 12.39 10.86
CA PRO A 96 14.85 12.29 11.54
C PRO A 96 16.01 12.51 10.56
N VAL A 97 16.99 13.31 10.97
CA VAL A 97 18.24 13.55 10.26
C VAL A 97 19.44 13.39 11.19
N VAL A 98 20.60 13.08 10.62
CA VAL A 98 21.90 13.16 11.29
C VAL A 98 22.73 14.23 10.60
N ALA A 99 23.88 14.58 11.17
CA ALA A 99 24.80 15.51 10.53
C ALA A 99 25.27 14.96 9.16
N GLY A 100 25.26 15.80 8.12
CA GLY A 100 25.65 15.43 6.76
C GLY A 100 24.84 16.12 5.67
N ARG A 101 25.18 15.87 4.40
CA ARG A 101 24.47 16.41 3.24
C ARG A 101 23.32 15.53 2.80
N TYR A 102 22.23 16.14 2.35
CA TYR A 102 21.02 15.50 1.89
C TYR A 102 20.49 16.15 0.62
N LEU A 103 19.73 15.39 -0.16
CA LEU A 103 18.97 15.84 -1.31
C LEU A 103 17.48 15.57 -1.05
N LEU A 104 16.72 16.64 -0.86
CA LEU A 104 15.26 16.60 -0.89
C LEU A 104 14.79 16.74 -2.35
N ARG A 105 13.96 15.81 -2.82
CA ARG A 105 13.40 15.84 -4.17
C ARG A 105 11.92 15.49 -4.20
N VAL A 106 11.20 16.03 -5.17
CA VAL A 106 9.80 15.67 -5.46
C VAL A 106 9.53 15.76 -6.96
N TRP A 107 8.70 14.85 -7.47
CA TRP A 107 8.15 14.96 -8.82
C TRP A 107 6.87 15.79 -8.78
N VAL A 108 6.80 16.80 -9.64
CA VAL A 108 5.67 17.71 -9.70
C VAL A 108 5.15 17.85 -11.13
N TYR A 109 3.83 17.83 -11.28
CA TYR A 109 3.16 18.22 -12.52
C TYR A 109 2.33 19.50 -12.26
N PRO A 110 2.78 20.66 -12.72
CA PRO A 110 2.04 21.92 -12.59
C PRO A 110 0.87 21.95 -13.59
N ASP A 111 -0.34 21.78 -13.09
CA ASP A 111 -1.61 21.83 -13.82
C ASP A 111 -2.19 23.27 -13.77
N VAL A 112 -1.37 24.26 -14.11
CA VAL A 112 -1.69 25.70 -14.00
C VAL A 112 -2.25 26.22 -15.32
N VAL A 113 -3.58 26.29 -15.42
CA VAL A 113 -4.32 26.49 -16.68
C VAL A 113 -5.06 27.83 -16.65
N ALA A 114 -4.69 28.75 -17.54
CA ALA A 114 -5.36 30.05 -17.72
C ALA A 114 -6.78 29.90 -18.26
N GLY A 115 -7.00 28.93 -19.16
CA GLY A 115 -8.29 28.68 -19.78
C GLY A 115 -8.26 27.47 -20.70
N TYR A 116 -9.32 27.30 -21.48
CA TYR A 116 -9.44 26.21 -22.45
C TYR A 116 -9.80 26.79 -23.81
N ASP A 117 -9.14 26.29 -24.86
CA ASP A 117 -9.43 26.65 -26.24
C ASP A 117 -9.58 25.37 -27.07
N SER A 118 -10.73 25.23 -27.75
CA SER A 118 -11.04 24.09 -28.63
C SER A 118 -10.86 22.72 -27.94
N GLY A 119 -11.07 22.67 -26.62
CA GLY A 119 -10.89 21.48 -25.78
C GLY A 119 -9.46 21.25 -25.26
N GLY A 120 -8.47 22.03 -25.70
CA GLY A 120 -7.10 22.00 -25.19
C GLY A 120 -6.90 22.95 -24.00
N LYS A 121 -5.91 22.64 -23.15
CA LYS A 121 -5.48 23.52 -22.06
C LYS A 121 -4.68 24.70 -22.61
N VAL A 122 -5.01 25.91 -22.17
CA VAL A 122 -4.19 27.11 -22.35
C VAL A 122 -3.46 27.35 -21.03
N TRP A 123 -2.14 27.11 -21.02
CA TRP A 123 -1.33 27.23 -19.82
C TRP A 123 -1.25 28.67 -19.29
N GLY A 124 -1.05 28.80 -17.97
CA GLY A 124 -0.79 30.07 -17.32
C GLY A 124 0.47 30.77 -17.85
N GLY A 125 0.54 32.09 -17.66
CA GLY A 125 1.77 32.84 -17.93
C GLY A 125 2.95 32.36 -17.07
N PRO A 126 4.20 32.71 -17.41
CA PRO A 126 5.40 32.13 -16.81
C PRO A 126 5.58 32.38 -15.30
N TRP A 127 4.81 33.32 -14.74
CA TRP A 127 4.83 33.68 -13.32
C TRP A 127 3.54 33.30 -12.58
N ALA A 128 2.66 32.52 -13.23
CA ALA A 128 1.32 32.23 -12.70
C ALA A 128 1.31 31.22 -11.57
N GLY A 129 2.36 30.40 -11.47
CA GLY A 129 2.51 29.34 -10.50
C GLY A 129 3.98 29.15 -10.18
N GLU A 130 4.29 29.00 -8.90
CA GLU A 130 5.63 28.83 -8.38
C GLU A 130 5.62 27.74 -7.30
N ILE A 131 6.72 27.00 -7.18
CA ILE A 131 6.92 25.94 -6.18
C ILE A 131 8.31 26.10 -5.55
N ARG A 132 8.46 25.75 -4.27
CA ARG A 132 9.76 25.58 -3.62
C ARG A 132 9.70 24.48 -2.56
N LEU A 133 10.86 24.04 -2.11
CA LEU A 133 11.00 23.03 -1.07
C LEU A 133 11.63 23.63 0.18
N HIS A 134 11.32 23.04 1.33
CA HIS A 134 12.00 23.33 2.59
C HIS A 134 12.37 22.04 3.32
N ALA A 135 13.49 22.07 4.04
CA ALA A 135 13.95 21.00 4.91
C ALA A 135 14.54 21.62 6.19
N GLY A 136 13.77 21.62 7.28
CA GLY A 136 14.13 22.34 8.50
C GLY A 136 14.17 23.85 8.28
N GLU A 137 15.28 24.50 8.65
CA GLU A 137 15.48 25.94 8.43
C GLU A 137 15.95 26.27 7.00
N HIS A 138 16.25 25.27 6.17
CA HIS A 138 16.71 25.47 4.81
C HIS A 138 15.53 25.64 3.86
N THR A 139 15.54 26.73 3.08
CA THR A 139 14.53 27.05 2.07
C THR A 139 15.17 27.15 0.70
N GLY A 140 14.62 26.41 -0.27
CA GLY A 140 15.01 26.53 -1.67
C GLY A 140 14.46 27.77 -2.37
N ASP A 141 15.03 28.08 -3.53
CA ASP A 141 14.53 29.14 -4.41
C ASP A 141 13.15 28.79 -4.99
N TRP A 142 12.42 29.80 -5.44
CA TRP A 142 11.18 29.59 -6.19
C TRP A 142 11.49 29.04 -7.59
N HIS A 143 10.76 27.99 -7.97
CA HIS A 143 10.78 27.41 -9.31
C HIS A 143 9.53 27.82 -10.10
N ALA A 144 9.73 28.24 -11.35
CA ALA A 144 8.67 28.71 -12.25
C ALA A 144 9.13 28.63 -13.72
N PRO A 145 8.21 28.62 -14.70
CA PRO A 145 8.61 28.76 -16.10
C PRO A 145 9.37 30.07 -16.36
N GLY A 146 9.03 31.14 -15.65
CA GLY A 146 9.74 32.42 -15.73
C GLY A 146 11.19 32.37 -15.25
N HIS A 147 11.53 31.41 -14.40
CA HIS A 147 12.91 31.12 -13.98
C HIS A 147 13.62 30.14 -14.92
N GLY A 148 12.90 29.51 -15.86
CA GLY A 148 13.42 28.42 -16.70
C GLY A 148 13.68 27.14 -15.91
N THR A 149 13.10 26.98 -14.73
CA THR A 149 13.35 25.85 -13.82
C THR A 149 12.22 24.83 -13.75
N LEU A 150 11.08 25.10 -14.40
CA LEU A 150 10.02 24.12 -14.61
C LEU A 150 9.18 24.48 -15.84
N THR A 151 8.42 23.50 -16.36
CA THR A 151 7.43 23.68 -17.44
C THR A 151 6.04 23.31 -16.94
N PHE A 152 5.03 24.14 -17.23
CA PHE A 152 3.63 23.79 -16.96
C PHE A 152 3.15 22.72 -17.93
N GLY A 153 2.37 21.75 -17.43
CA GLY A 153 1.85 20.66 -18.25
C GLY A 153 2.81 19.50 -18.49
N GLU A 154 3.93 19.46 -17.76
CA GLU A 154 4.94 18.40 -17.83
C GLU A 154 5.36 17.99 -16.42
N TYR A 155 5.91 16.78 -16.30
CA TYR A 155 6.57 16.37 -15.06
C TYR A 155 7.92 17.06 -14.93
N ASN A 156 8.14 17.65 -13.78
CA ASN A 156 9.38 18.28 -13.37
C ASN A 156 9.90 17.59 -12.12
N ILE A 157 11.20 17.67 -11.88
CA ILE A 157 11.81 17.30 -10.61
C ILE A 157 12.25 18.60 -9.95
N VAL A 158 11.79 18.84 -8.73
CA VAL A 158 12.26 19.95 -7.90
C VAL A 158 13.17 19.36 -6.84
N GLU A 159 14.34 19.98 -6.65
CA GLU A 159 15.42 19.47 -5.82
C GLU A 159 15.94 20.57 -4.89
N LEU A 160 16.33 20.17 -3.69
CA LEU A 160 16.97 21.01 -2.69
C LEU A 160 18.08 20.21 -2.01
N GLU A 161 19.33 20.58 -2.24
CA GLU A 161 20.47 20.09 -1.45
C GLU A 161 20.58 20.88 -0.14
N VAL A 162 20.78 20.18 0.97
CA VAL A 162 20.95 20.77 2.31
C VAL A 162 22.06 20.06 3.07
N GLU A 163 22.62 20.74 4.06
CA GLU A 163 23.61 20.18 4.98
C GLU A 163 23.16 20.46 6.41
N PHE A 164 23.04 19.39 7.22
CA PHE A 164 22.73 19.50 8.64
C PHE A 164 24.01 19.37 9.46
N GLU A 165 24.22 20.27 10.42
CA GLU A 165 25.41 20.24 11.29
C GLU A 165 25.25 19.27 12.47
N GLU A 166 24.00 19.00 12.88
CA GLU A 166 23.67 18.18 14.05
C GLU A 166 22.53 17.21 13.74
N ALA A 167 22.42 16.14 14.52
CA ALA A 167 21.29 15.23 14.45
C ALA A 167 20.04 15.83 15.10
N GLY A 168 18.87 15.55 14.54
CA GLY A 168 17.62 16.10 15.03
C GLY A 168 16.41 15.64 14.22
N GLU A 169 15.30 16.31 14.46
CA GLU A 169 14.07 16.15 13.69
C GLU A 169 13.78 17.45 12.94
N ILE A 170 13.38 17.35 11.69
CA ILE A 170 13.05 18.50 10.84
C ILE A 170 11.62 18.38 10.30
N THR A 171 11.09 19.49 9.81
CA THR A 171 9.92 19.52 8.93
C THR A 171 10.39 19.54 7.48
N VAL A 172 9.80 18.68 6.64
CA VAL A 172 9.91 18.78 5.18
C VAL A 172 8.64 19.40 4.63
N GLU A 173 8.78 20.32 3.67
CA GLU A 173 7.66 21.10 3.13
C GLU A 173 7.77 21.24 1.61
N ILE A 174 6.64 21.03 0.93
CA ILE A 174 6.42 21.42 -0.46
C ILE A 174 5.49 22.62 -0.45
N GLU A 175 5.97 23.79 -0.84
CA GLU A 175 5.19 25.02 -0.88
C GLU A 175 4.89 25.43 -2.32
N VAL A 176 3.63 25.71 -2.62
CA VAL A 176 3.20 26.22 -3.93
C VAL A 176 2.43 27.52 -3.78
N LYS A 177 2.55 28.40 -4.78
CA LYS A 177 1.70 29.58 -4.89
C LYS A 177 1.28 29.84 -6.34
N ASN A 178 0.05 30.33 -6.50
CA ASN A 178 -0.49 30.84 -7.75
C ASN A 178 -1.02 32.24 -7.52
N LYS A 179 -0.48 33.20 -8.28
CA LYS A 179 -0.70 34.64 -8.05
C LYS A 179 -2.09 35.13 -8.47
N TRP A 180 -2.73 34.41 -9.41
CA TRP A 180 -3.97 34.85 -10.04
C TRP A 180 -5.03 33.75 -10.02
N GLY A 181 -6.30 34.15 -10.07
CA GLY A 181 -7.42 33.23 -10.20
C GLY A 181 -7.60 32.72 -11.63
N LEU A 182 -6.83 31.70 -12.00
CA LEU A 182 -6.91 31.05 -13.30
C LEU A 182 -7.98 29.96 -13.33
N SER A 183 -8.34 29.43 -14.51
CA SER A 183 -9.32 28.33 -14.62
C SER A 183 -8.94 27.11 -13.77
N ASN A 184 -7.65 26.82 -13.65
CA ASN A 184 -7.14 25.81 -12.72
C ASN A 184 -5.78 26.25 -12.17
N ASN A 185 -5.64 26.31 -10.85
CA ASN A 185 -4.36 26.43 -10.17
C ASN A 185 -4.05 25.11 -9.48
N GLY A 186 -3.73 24.08 -10.25
CA GLY A 186 -3.47 22.73 -9.74
C GLY A 186 -2.00 22.36 -9.73
N TRP A 187 -1.62 21.55 -8.76
CA TRP A 187 -0.30 20.94 -8.63
C TRP A 187 -0.48 19.48 -8.24
N TRP A 188 0.13 18.59 -9.02
CA TRP A 188 0.22 17.18 -8.67
C TRP A 188 1.60 16.86 -8.13
N PHE A 189 1.66 16.06 -7.09
CA PHE A 189 2.89 15.63 -6.44
C PHE A 189 2.99 14.11 -6.41
N TRP A 190 4.22 13.63 -6.52
CA TRP A 190 4.55 12.24 -6.27
C TRP A 190 6.00 12.11 -5.77
N GLY A 191 6.24 11.10 -4.94
CA GLY A 191 7.58 10.58 -4.67
C GLY A 191 8.47 11.54 -3.88
N VAL A 192 8.03 12.04 -2.73
CA VAL A 192 8.84 12.98 -1.93
C VAL A 192 9.97 12.21 -1.23
N ARG A 193 11.23 12.51 -1.54
CA ARG A 193 12.37 11.78 -0.96
C ARG A 193 13.36 12.72 -0.33
N LEU A 194 13.86 12.34 0.85
CA LEU A 194 15.04 12.93 1.47
C LEU A 194 16.11 11.84 1.55
N GLU A 195 17.18 12.02 0.80
CA GLU A 195 18.23 11.01 0.63
C GLU A 195 19.58 11.60 1.08
N PRO A 196 20.34 10.91 1.95
CA PRO A 196 21.69 11.33 2.30
C PRO A 196 22.61 11.25 1.07
N LEU A 197 23.37 12.31 0.81
CA LEU A 197 24.35 12.39 -0.28
C LEU A 197 25.71 11.80 0.11
N ASP A 198 26.06 11.89 1.39
CA ASP A 198 27.34 11.40 1.92
C ASP A 198 27.20 10.06 2.66
N ALA A 199 26.10 9.33 2.45
CA ALA A 199 25.94 8.03 3.07
C ALA A 199 27.13 7.14 2.66
N PRO A 200 27.84 6.51 3.62
CA PRO A 200 28.82 5.50 3.26
C PRO A 200 28.10 4.44 2.39
N PRO A 201 28.78 3.88 1.38
CA PRO A 201 28.18 2.85 0.53
C PRO A 201 27.57 1.80 1.45
N VAL A 202 26.28 1.51 1.25
CA VAL A 202 25.57 0.45 1.98
C VAL A 202 26.46 -0.79 1.85
N GLU A 203 26.97 -1.31 2.97
CA GLU A 203 27.67 -2.59 2.93
C GLU A 203 26.72 -3.57 2.26
N PRO A 204 27.17 -4.32 1.24
CA PRO A 204 26.30 -5.24 0.53
C PRO A 204 25.59 -6.10 1.57
N GLU A 205 24.26 -6.18 1.48
CA GLU A 205 23.49 -7.08 2.33
C GLU A 205 24.19 -8.45 2.29
N PRO A 206 24.42 -9.10 3.45
CA PRO A 206 25.02 -10.43 3.44
C PRO A 206 24.23 -11.28 2.46
N GLU A 207 24.93 -11.99 1.57
CA GLU A 207 24.29 -12.81 0.54
C GLU A 207 23.15 -13.59 1.20
N PRO A 208 21.93 -13.55 0.62
CA PRO A 208 20.81 -14.28 1.20
C PRO A 208 21.26 -15.71 1.45
N GLU A 209 21.02 -16.21 2.68
CA GLU A 209 21.30 -17.61 2.97
C GLU A 209 20.68 -18.45 1.85
N PRO A 210 21.42 -19.46 1.33
CA PRO A 210 20.93 -20.26 0.23
C PRO A 210 19.53 -20.76 0.57
N GLU A 211 18.58 -20.56 -0.35
CA GLU A 211 17.21 -21.03 -0.16
C GLU A 211 17.26 -22.49 0.34
N PRO A 212 16.54 -22.82 1.43
CA PRO A 212 16.52 -24.20 1.91
C PRO A 212 16.14 -25.11 0.75
N GLU A 213 16.86 -26.23 0.60
CA GLU A 213 16.54 -27.19 -0.45
C GLU A 213 15.05 -27.49 -0.43
N PRO A 214 14.36 -27.48 -1.58
CA PRO A 214 12.93 -27.72 -1.63
C PRO A 214 12.62 -29.03 -0.93
N GLU A 215 11.71 -29.00 0.04
CA GLU A 215 11.32 -30.19 0.76
C GLU A 215 10.90 -31.27 -0.24
N PRO A 216 11.35 -32.54 -0.07
CA PRO A 216 10.93 -33.59 -0.96
C PRO A 216 9.39 -33.65 -0.98
N PRO A 217 8.77 -33.87 -2.15
CA PRO A 217 7.32 -33.90 -2.26
C PRO A 217 6.74 -34.87 -1.24
N ALA A 218 5.68 -34.45 -0.55
CA ALA A 218 5.00 -35.28 0.43
C ALA A 218 4.68 -36.64 -0.20
N ARG A 219 5.14 -37.72 0.44
CA ARG A 219 4.82 -39.07 -0.03
C ARG A 219 3.36 -39.34 0.29
N ASN A 220 2.56 -39.61 -0.74
CA ASN A 220 1.23 -40.16 -0.57
C ASN A 220 1.37 -41.61 -0.09
N TYR A 221 1.19 -41.83 1.21
CA TYR A 221 1.13 -43.16 1.81
C TYR A 221 -0.32 -43.56 2.03
N GLN A 222 -0.62 -44.84 1.83
CA GLN A 222 -1.91 -45.40 2.21
C GLN A 222 -2.13 -45.21 3.72
N CYS A 223 -3.25 -44.59 4.06
CA CYS A 223 -3.64 -44.34 5.43
C CYS A 223 -4.62 -45.40 5.93
N VAL A 224 -4.45 -45.77 7.20
CA VAL A 224 -5.43 -46.56 7.94
C VAL A 224 -5.96 -45.66 9.04
N ILE A 225 -7.26 -45.40 9.01
CA ILE A 225 -7.94 -44.46 9.89
C ILE A 225 -8.93 -45.22 10.75
N HIS A 226 -8.77 -45.14 12.06
CA HIS A 226 -9.75 -45.66 13.01
C HIS A 226 -10.67 -44.53 13.45
N VAL A 227 -11.98 -44.73 13.29
CA VAL A 227 -12.98 -43.74 13.69
C VAL A 227 -13.61 -44.18 15.00
N VAL A 228 -13.45 -43.33 16.01
CA VAL A 228 -14.12 -43.48 17.30
C VAL A 228 -15.56 -42.97 17.14
N SER A 229 -16.53 -43.86 17.35
CA SER A 229 -17.95 -43.49 17.33
C SER A 229 -18.25 -42.39 18.36
N GLN A 230 -19.13 -41.45 18.01
CA GLN A 230 -19.59 -40.39 18.93
C GLN A 230 -20.30 -40.94 20.18
N GLY A 231 -20.83 -42.17 20.10
CA GLY A 231 -21.42 -42.88 21.23
C GLY A 231 -20.41 -43.69 22.07
N ALA A 232 -19.12 -43.70 21.72
CA ALA A 232 -18.12 -44.48 22.42
C ALA A 232 -17.91 -43.97 23.85
N THR A 233 -17.87 -44.90 24.80
CA THR A 233 -17.41 -44.61 26.17
C THR A 233 -15.91 -44.34 26.19
N LEU A 234 -15.43 -43.70 27.28
CA LEU A 234 -13.99 -43.45 27.44
C LEU A 234 -13.16 -44.74 27.45
N GLU A 235 -13.68 -45.84 27.99
CA GLU A 235 -12.98 -47.13 27.99
C GLU A 235 -12.88 -47.71 26.58
N GLN A 236 -13.95 -47.61 25.78
CA GLN A 236 -13.91 -48.00 24.35
C GLN A 236 -12.93 -47.12 23.58
N ALA A 237 -12.91 -45.80 23.81
CA ALA A 237 -11.96 -44.91 23.17
C ALA A 237 -10.50 -45.25 23.52
N LYS A 238 -10.22 -45.67 24.77
CA LYS A 238 -8.90 -46.14 25.20
C LYS A 238 -8.50 -47.44 24.51
N GLU A 239 -9.43 -48.38 24.34
CA GLU A 239 -9.18 -49.63 23.62
C GLU A 239 -8.81 -49.36 22.16
N ILE A 240 -9.58 -48.50 21.47
CA ILE A 240 -9.31 -48.08 20.09
C ILE A 240 -7.96 -47.35 20.00
N LEU A 241 -7.66 -46.46 20.97
CA LEU A 241 -6.36 -45.79 21.05
C LEU A 241 -5.22 -46.79 21.26
N GLY A 242 -5.42 -47.83 22.07
CA GLY A 242 -4.45 -48.89 22.27
C GLY A 242 -4.16 -49.67 20.98
N ALA A 243 -5.21 -50.05 20.26
CA ALA A 243 -5.11 -50.77 18.98
C ALA A 243 -4.42 -49.93 17.90
N THR A 244 -4.83 -48.66 17.75
CA THR A 244 -4.25 -47.71 16.78
C THR A 244 -2.79 -47.40 17.09
N TYR A 245 -2.46 -47.18 18.37
CA TYR A 245 -1.11 -46.85 18.80
C TYR A 245 -0.13 -48.00 18.54
N ALA A 246 -0.54 -49.25 18.80
CA ALA A 246 0.29 -50.43 18.53
C ALA A 246 0.67 -50.57 17.05
N GLN A 247 -0.24 -50.17 16.16
CA GLN A 247 -0.05 -50.24 14.70
C GLN A 247 0.47 -48.94 14.08
N ARG A 248 0.65 -47.87 14.89
CA ARG A 248 1.02 -46.52 14.43
C ARG A 248 0.05 -45.97 13.37
N ARG A 249 -1.25 -46.17 13.56
CA ARG A 249 -2.32 -45.70 12.66
C ARG A 249 -3.00 -44.45 13.19
N SER A 250 -3.75 -43.78 12.30
CA SER A 250 -4.48 -42.55 12.63
C SER A 250 -5.77 -42.86 13.38
N ILE A 251 -6.14 -41.98 14.30
CA ILE A 251 -7.42 -42.02 15.02
C ILE A 251 -8.15 -40.71 14.80
N LEU A 252 -9.43 -40.78 14.47
CA LEU A 252 -10.30 -39.62 14.27
C LEU A 252 -11.61 -39.81 15.05
N PHE A 253 -12.30 -38.70 15.29
CA PHE A 253 -13.56 -38.67 16.02
C PHE A 253 -14.75 -38.28 15.11
N SER A 254 -14.52 -38.16 13.80
CA SER A 254 -15.51 -37.71 12.83
C SER A 254 -15.48 -38.59 11.58
N HIS A 255 -16.65 -38.99 11.11
CA HIS A 255 -16.78 -39.72 9.86
C HIS A 255 -16.44 -38.86 8.65
N ASP A 256 -16.80 -37.56 8.68
CA ASP A 256 -16.48 -36.59 7.64
C ASP A 256 -14.97 -36.39 7.47
N ASP A 257 -14.25 -36.23 8.59
CA ASP A 257 -12.80 -36.07 8.54
C ASP A 257 -12.11 -37.33 8.01
N ALA A 258 -12.60 -38.50 8.42
CA ALA A 258 -12.08 -39.78 7.93
C ALA A 258 -12.29 -39.94 6.43
N ALA A 259 -13.48 -39.61 5.90
CA ALA A 259 -13.74 -39.69 4.46
C ALA A 259 -12.90 -38.69 3.66
N ARG A 260 -12.62 -37.50 4.21
CA ARG A 260 -11.78 -36.50 3.56
C ARG A 260 -10.29 -36.88 3.54
N ILE A 261 -9.80 -37.51 4.61
CA ILE A 261 -8.38 -37.89 4.74
C ILE A 261 -8.07 -39.18 3.98
N ALA A 262 -8.99 -40.14 3.96
CA ALA A 262 -8.85 -41.38 3.22
C ALA A 262 -9.23 -41.17 1.74
N ASP A 263 -8.50 -40.35 0.99
CA ASP A 263 -8.87 -39.93 -0.36
C ASP A 263 -8.29 -40.83 -1.48
N GLN A 264 -7.53 -41.87 -1.13
CA GLN A 264 -6.83 -42.73 -2.10
C GLN A 264 -7.36 -44.16 -2.14
N SER A 265 -7.21 -44.80 -3.30
CA SER A 265 -7.50 -46.22 -3.46
C SER A 265 -6.48 -47.05 -2.67
N GLY A 266 -6.98 -47.81 -1.70
CA GLY A 266 -6.17 -48.61 -0.77
C GLY A 266 -6.00 -47.99 0.61
N ASP A 267 -6.59 -46.82 0.87
CA ASP A 267 -6.83 -46.37 2.24
C ASP A 267 -7.87 -47.26 2.92
N GLU A 268 -7.80 -47.37 4.24
CA GLU A 268 -8.73 -48.15 5.06
C GLU A 268 -9.37 -47.27 6.12
N VAL A 269 -10.68 -47.39 6.30
CA VAL A 269 -11.44 -46.73 7.36
C VAL A 269 -12.06 -47.80 8.25
N HIS A 270 -11.60 -47.87 9.51
CA HIS A 270 -12.06 -48.82 10.52
C HIS A 270 -13.09 -48.13 11.42
N LEU A 271 -14.35 -48.54 11.33
CA LEU A 271 -15.44 -48.02 12.17
C LEU A 271 -15.68 -48.95 13.35
N TRP A 272 -15.57 -48.40 14.57
CA TRP A 272 -15.69 -49.16 15.80
C TRP A 272 -17.08 -49.03 16.42
N GLY A 273 -17.63 -50.17 16.87
CA GLY A 273 -18.87 -50.19 17.66
C GLY A 273 -20.12 -49.81 16.89
N ILE A 274 -20.11 -49.95 15.56
CA ILE A 274 -21.29 -49.72 14.72
C ILE A 274 -22.19 -50.97 14.75
N PRO A 275 -23.44 -50.88 15.25
CA PRO A 275 -24.37 -52.01 15.28
C PRO A 275 -24.57 -52.62 13.90
N ALA A 276 -24.67 -53.95 13.81
CA ALA A 276 -24.81 -54.66 12.54
C ALA A 276 -26.00 -54.15 11.67
N ALA A 277 -27.07 -53.69 12.33
CA ALA A 277 -28.24 -53.11 11.66
C ALA A 277 -27.95 -51.77 10.95
N GLU A 278 -26.91 -51.04 11.36
CA GLU A 278 -26.54 -49.72 10.85
C GLU A 278 -25.39 -49.77 9.82
N GLN A 279 -24.66 -50.88 9.75
CA GLN A 279 -23.46 -51.00 8.89
C GLN A 279 -23.76 -50.79 7.39
N ALA A 280 -24.95 -51.13 6.93
CA ALA A 280 -25.34 -50.93 5.53
C ALA A 280 -25.43 -49.44 5.17
N GLU A 281 -25.92 -48.60 6.09
CA GLU A 281 -26.03 -47.15 5.91
C GLU A 281 -24.66 -46.49 5.84
N TYR A 282 -23.77 -46.82 6.80
CA TYR A 282 -22.39 -46.32 6.79
C TYR A 282 -21.63 -46.75 5.53
N ARG A 283 -21.85 -47.97 5.05
CA ARG A 283 -21.22 -48.44 3.81
C ARG A 283 -21.65 -47.60 2.60
N ALA A 284 -22.95 -47.34 2.45
CA ALA A 284 -23.45 -46.48 1.38
C ALA A 284 -22.90 -45.05 1.50
N TRP A 285 -22.88 -44.49 2.70
CA TRP A 285 -22.39 -43.13 2.95
C TRP A 285 -20.91 -42.95 2.59
N TYR A 286 -20.04 -43.89 2.98
CA TYR A 286 -18.61 -43.85 2.69
C TYR A 286 -18.30 -44.09 1.21
N GLN A 287 -19.03 -45.00 0.54
CA GLN A 287 -18.86 -45.28 -0.89
C GLN A 287 -19.11 -44.06 -1.79
N GLU A 288 -19.96 -43.13 -1.36
CA GLU A 288 -20.22 -41.88 -2.08
C GLU A 288 -19.10 -40.84 -1.91
N ARG A 289 -18.26 -40.97 -0.88
CA ARG A 289 -17.37 -39.88 -0.40
C ARG A 289 -15.89 -40.21 -0.46
N THR A 290 -15.52 -41.48 -0.48
CA THR A 290 -14.13 -41.91 -0.49
C THR A 290 -13.95 -43.24 -1.23
N PRO A 291 -12.82 -43.43 -1.93
CA PRO A 291 -12.45 -44.72 -2.52
C PRO A 291 -11.91 -45.75 -1.50
N ALA A 292 -11.84 -45.39 -0.21
CA ALA A 292 -11.26 -46.22 0.84
C ALA A 292 -12.09 -47.48 1.13
N GLN A 293 -11.40 -48.51 1.62
CA GLN A 293 -12.04 -49.73 2.09
C GLN A 293 -12.62 -49.53 3.49
N LEU A 294 -13.92 -49.76 3.64
CA LEU A 294 -14.60 -49.68 4.93
C LEU A 294 -14.58 -51.02 5.68
N ILE A 295 -14.03 -51.02 6.88
CA ILE A 295 -13.90 -52.16 7.80
C ILE A 295 -14.71 -51.86 9.07
N PHE A 296 -15.51 -52.82 9.51
CA PHE A 296 -16.27 -52.71 10.76
C PHE A 296 -15.61 -53.54 11.84
N GLU A 297 -15.22 -52.90 12.93
CA GLU A 297 -14.58 -53.51 14.09
C GLU A 297 -15.64 -53.75 15.18
N GLY A 298 -15.62 -54.97 15.73
CA GLY A 298 -16.63 -55.48 16.67
C GLY A 298 -16.41 -55.07 18.12
#